data_AF-A0A8J5QTZ8-F1
#
_entry.id   AF-A0A8J5QTZ8-F1
#
_cell.length_a   1.000
_cell.length_b   1.000
_cell.length_c   1.000
_cell.angle_alpha   90.00
_cell.angle_beta   90.00
_cell.angle_gamma   90.00
#
_symmetry.space_group_name_H-M   'P 1'
#
loop_
_entity.id
_entity.type
_entity.pdbx_description
1 polymer ?
#
loop_
_entity_poly.entity_id
_entity_poly.type
_entity_poly.pdbx_seq_one_letter_code
_entity_poly.pdbx_strand_id
1 'polypeptide(L)'
;MDICLGMVKKSATGRIKKLLKRALADTLAGYLYTYILPIIRKSYYAGNIQYEDAKELVDLYLEILGFLHSDGVGWIKPKNDIHYEGEPITIEPDPEACSNLVLYREGGVLNVPIPFLDDNKNPASIALPFQNESLFSLFTENSAFILVKYYKAGYG
;
A
#
# COMPACT_ATOMS: atom_id res chain seq x y z
N MET A 1 2.08 -5.91 -26.68
CA MET A 1 3.28 -6.67 -26.25
C MET A 1 3.75 -7.68 -27.31
N ASP A 2 2.87 -8.10 -28.23
CA ASP A 2 3.16 -9.12 -29.26
C ASP A 2 4.20 -8.75 -30.31
N ILE A 3 4.41 -7.46 -30.58
CA ILE A 3 5.39 -7.02 -31.58
C ILE A 3 6.82 -7.29 -31.09
N CYS A 4 7.15 -6.85 -29.87
CA CYS A 4 8.48 -7.06 -29.28
C CYS A 4 8.71 -8.53 -28.89
N LEU A 5 7.73 -9.18 -28.27
CA LEU A 5 7.82 -10.61 -27.95
C LEU A 5 7.86 -11.48 -29.20
N GLY A 6 7.12 -11.10 -30.25
CA GLY A 6 7.10 -11.75 -31.54
C GLY A 6 8.43 -11.63 -32.28
N MET A 7 9.07 -10.45 -32.24
CA MET A 7 10.42 -10.27 -32.76
C MET A 7 11.45 -11.11 -32.00
N VAL A 8 11.44 -11.10 -30.66
CA VAL A 8 12.35 -11.96 -29.87
C VAL A 8 12.11 -13.45 -30.14
N LYS A 9 10.85 -13.86 -30.39
CA LYS A 9 10.51 -15.24 -30.75
C LYS A 9 11.04 -15.65 -32.13
N LYS A 10 11.03 -14.73 -33.11
CA LYS A 10 11.44 -14.97 -34.50
C LYS A 10 12.94 -14.80 -34.73
N SER A 11 13.59 -13.85 -34.05
CA SER A 11 14.96 -13.43 -34.36
C SER A 11 16.05 -14.16 -33.58
N ALA A 12 15.69 -15.03 -32.63
CA ALA A 12 16.67 -15.66 -31.75
C ALA A 12 16.40 -17.16 -31.52
N THR A 13 17.47 -17.95 -31.53
CA THR A 13 17.46 -19.39 -31.26
C THR A 13 18.25 -19.72 -30.00
N GLY A 14 17.90 -20.84 -29.36
CA GLY A 14 18.62 -21.38 -28.20
C GLY A 14 18.86 -20.38 -27.06
N ARG A 15 20.13 -20.21 -26.68
CA ARG A 15 20.57 -19.38 -25.54
C ARG A 15 20.27 -17.89 -25.72
N ILE A 16 20.42 -17.35 -26.94
CA ILE A 16 20.22 -15.93 -27.24
C ILE A 16 18.76 -15.55 -27.03
N LYS A 17 17.82 -16.44 -27.40
CA LYS A 17 16.39 -16.24 -27.15
C LYS A 17 16.08 -16.09 -25.66
N LYS A 18 16.71 -16.90 -24.82
CA LYS A 18 16.54 -16.84 -23.36
C LYS A 18 17.08 -15.51 -22.80
N LEU A 19 18.25 -15.07 -23.26
CA LEU A 19 18.85 -13.80 -22.86
C LEU A 19 17.98 -12.61 -23.28
N LEU A 20 17.53 -12.58 -24.53
CA LEU A 20 16.67 -11.49 -25.02
C LEU A 20 15.33 -11.42 -24.29
N LYS A 21 14.70 -12.56 -23.98
CA LYS A 21 13.48 -12.58 -23.16
C LYS A 21 13.71 -12.00 -21.77
N ARG A 22 14.82 -12.35 -21.13
CA ARG A 22 15.19 -11.82 -19.81
C ARG A 22 15.47 -10.32 -19.87
N ALA A 23 16.26 -9.86 -20.85
CA ALA A 23 16.53 -8.43 -21.03
C ALA A 23 15.24 -7.63 -21.27
N LEU A 24 14.32 -8.14 -22.10
CA LEU A 24 13.03 -7.50 -22.33
C LEU A 24 12.19 -7.44 -21.04
N ALA A 25 12.10 -8.56 -20.31
CA ALA A 25 11.39 -8.62 -19.04
C ALA A 25 11.98 -7.63 -18.01
N ASP A 26 13.30 -7.54 -17.92
CA ASP A 26 14.02 -6.62 -17.03
C ASP A 26 13.70 -5.15 -17.34
N THR A 27 13.73 -4.77 -18.63
CA THR A 27 13.35 -3.41 -19.05
C THR A 27 11.90 -3.06 -18.71
N LEU A 28 10.97 -4.02 -18.86
CA LEU A 28 9.57 -3.82 -18.53
C LEU A 28 9.37 -3.72 -17.01
N ALA A 29 10.03 -4.57 -16.22
CA ALA A 29 9.99 -4.52 -14.76
C ALA A 29 10.45 -3.17 -14.22
N GLY A 30 11.58 -2.66 -14.75
CA GLY A 30 12.10 -1.35 -14.38
C GLY A 30 11.12 -0.21 -14.70
N TYR A 31 10.54 -0.21 -15.90
CA TYR A 31 9.54 0.79 -16.28
C TYR A 31 8.28 0.73 -15.41
N LEU A 32 7.75 -0.47 -15.17
CA LEU A 32 6.59 -0.68 -14.31
C LEU A 32 6.85 -0.16 -12.90
N TYR A 33 8.00 -0.52 -12.31
CA TYR A 33 8.34 -0.14 -10.95
C TYR A 33 8.56 1.38 -10.80
N THR A 34 9.31 2.01 -11.70
CA THR A 34 9.68 3.43 -11.57
C THR A 34 8.52 4.37 -11.89
N TYR A 35 7.68 4.04 -12.88
CA TYR A 35 6.68 4.98 -13.39
C TYR A 35 5.24 4.51 -13.13
N ILE A 36 4.92 3.27 -13.50
CA ILE A 36 3.52 2.82 -13.53
C ILE A 36 2.98 2.54 -12.12
N LEU A 37 3.72 1.81 -11.29
CA LEU A 37 3.25 1.45 -9.94
C LEU A 37 2.99 2.67 -9.05
N PRO A 38 3.84 3.72 -9.00
CA PRO A 38 3.53 4.94 -8.25
C PRO A 38 2.25 5.64 -8.74
N ILE A 39 2.07 5.73 -10.07
CA ILE A 39 0.87 6.34 -10.66
C ILE A 39 -0.37 5.55 -10.31
N ILE A 40 -0.35 4.22 -10.48
CA ILE A 40 -1.49 3.35 -10.18
C ILE A 40 -1.86 3.40 -8.71
N ARG A 41 -0.89 3.35 -7.79
CA ARG A 41 -1.15 3.50 -6.35
C ARG A 41 -1.81 4.83 -6.05
N LYS A 42 -1.27 5.93 -6.59
CA LYS A 42 -1.85 7.26 -6.39
C LYS A 42 -3.27 7.35 -6.95
N SER A 43 -3.50 6.82 -8.15
CA SER A 43 -4.82 6.80 -8.79
C SER A 43 -5.83 5.94 -8.01
N TYR A 44 -5.40 4.79 -7.48
CA TYR A 44 -6.23 3.92 -6.65
C TYR A 44 -6.64 4.63 -5.35
N TYR A 45 -5.68 5.19 -4.63
CA TYR A 45 -5.97 5.91 -3.39
C TYR A 45 -6.78 7.19 -3.62
N ALA A 46 -6.69 7.80 -4.81
CA ALA A 46 -7.55 8.91 -5.20
C ALA A 46 -8.96 8.48 -5.65
N GLY A 47 -9.26 7.19 -5.71
CA GLY A 47 -10.56 6.67 -6.19
C GLY A 47 -10.77 6.74 -7.70
N ASN A 48 -9.71 6.97 -8.48
CA ASN A 48 -9.80 7.10 -9.95
C ASN A 48 -9.86 5.76 -10.69
N ILE A 49 -9.43 4.67 -10.06
CA ILE A 49 -9.42 3.31 -10.62
C ILE A 49 -9.88 2.31 -9.56
N GLN A 50 -10.43 1.18 -9.99
CA GLN A 50 -10.88 0.11 -9.09
C GLN A 50 -9.70 -0.71 -8.57
N TYR A 51 -9.93 -1.44 -7.48
CA TYR A 51 -8.91 -2.32 -6.89
C TYR A 51 -8.48 -3.41 -7.87
N GLU A 52 -9.43 -4.00 -8.59
CA GLU A 52 -9.19 -5.06 -9.56
C GLU A 52 -8.20 -4.60 -10.65
N ASP A 53 -8.41 -3.41 -11.21
CA ASP A 53 -7.54 -2.83 -12.25
C ASP A 53 -6.14 -2.54 -11.71
N ALA A 54 -6.05 -1.99 -10.49
CA ALA A 54 -4.77 -1.71 -9.85
C ALA A 54 -4.01 -3.00 -9.55
N LYS A 55 -4.73 -4.03 -9.10
CA LYS A 55 -4.20 -5.34 -8.77
C LYS A 55 -3.64 -6.06 -10.00
N GLU A 56 -4.31 -6.01 -11.14
CA GLU A 56 -3.81 -6.63 -12.38
C GLU A 56 -2.41 -6.14 -12.77
N LEU A 57 -2.16 -4.83 -12.66
CA LEU A 57 -0.85 -4.24 -12.97
C LEU A 57 0.23 -4.60 -11.94
N VAL A 58 -0.15 -4.71 -10.67
CA VAL A 58 0.74 -5.20 -9.62
C VAL A 58 1.07 -6.67 -9.83
N ASP A 59 0.08 -7.50 -10.12
CA ASP A 59 0.24 -8.93 -10.35
C ASP A 59 1.14 -9.18 -11.58
N LEU A 60 0.95 -8.44 -12.67
CA LEU A 60 1.85 -8.46 -13.84
C LEU A 60 3.31 -8.17 -13.45
N TYR A 61 3.56 -7.16 -12.62
CA TYR A 61 4.90 -6.84 -12.16
C TYR A 61 5.50 -8.00 -11.35
N LEU A 62 4.72 -8.60 -10.44
CA LEU A 62 5.17 -9.74 -9.63
C LEU A 62 5.48 -10.98 -10.48
N GLU A 63 4.67 -11.26 -11.51
CA GLU A 63 4.94 -12.33 -12.47
C GLU A 63 6.28 -12.13 -13.19
N ILE A 64 6.60 -10.89 -13.58
CA ILE A 64 7.87 -10.56 -14.21
C ILE A 64 9.03 -10.75 -13.23
N LEU A 65 8.88 -10.33 -11.97
CA LEU A 65 9.90 -10.57 -10.94
C LEU A 65 10.17 -12.07 -10.74
N GLY A 66 9.11 -12.89 -10.71
CA GLY A 66 9.21 -14.35 -10.61
C GLY A 66 9.93 -14.95 -11.82
N PHE A 67 9.61 -14.49 -13.05
CA PHE A 67 10.31 -14.92 -14.26
C PHE A 67 11.81 -14.56 -14.26
N LEU A 68 12.17 -13.42 -13.68
CA LEU A 68 13.54 -12.95 -13.55
C LEU A 68 14.29 -13.53 -12.34
N HIS A 69 13.59 -14.22 -11.43
CA HIS A 69 14.11 -14.63 -10.12
C HIS A 69 14.63 -13.44 -9.29
N SER A 70 13.86 -12.36 -9.30
CA SER A 70 14.14 -11.09 -8.60
C SER A 70 13.04 -10.71 -7.60
N ASP A 71 12.22 -11.69 -7.23
CA ASP A 71 11.09 -11.60 -6.28
C ASP A 71 11.51 -11.69 -4.81
N GLY A 72 12.82 -11.77 -4.53
CA GLY A 72 13.34 -11.90 -3.18
C GLY A 72 13.46 -13.33 -2.66
N VAL A 73 13.03 -14.34 -3.43
CA VAL A 73 13.12 -15.74 -3.00
C VAL A 73 14.59 -16.13 -2.86
N GLY A 74 14.97 -16.54 -1.64
CA GLY A 74 16.35 -16.91 -1.30
C GLY A 74 17.27 -15.74 -1.00
N TRP A 75 16.77 -14.51 -0.97
CA TRP A 75 17.57 -13.37 -0.51
C TRP A 75 17.91 -13.52 0.97
N ILE A 76 19.08 -13.02 1.35
CA ILE A 76 19.48 -12.93 2.76
C ILE A 76 18.47 -12.03 3.44
N LYS A 77 17.77 -12.56 4.46
CA LYS A 77 16.84 -11.76 5.27
C LYS A 77 17.59 -10.53 5.78
N PRO A 78 16.97 -9.33 5.75
CA PRO A 78 17.61 -8.15 6.29
C PRO A 78 18.08 -8.46 7.71
N LYS A 79 19.36 -8.21 7.99
CA LYS A 79 19.85 -8.15 9.36
C LYS A 79 19.16 -6.94 10.01
N ASN A 80 18.68 -7.12 11.23
CA ASN A 80 17.78 -6.23 11.99
C ASN A 80 17.86 -4.72 11.66
N ASP A 81 16.66 -4.12 11.64
CA ASP A 81 16.30 -2.70 11.66
C ASP A 81 17.04 -1.75 10.72
N ILE A 82 16.49 -1.63 9.51
CA ILE A 82 16.54 -0.35 8.79
C ILE A 82 15.66 0.61 9.60
N HIS A 83 16.27 1.38 10.51
CA HIS A 83 15.58 2.54 11.09
C HIS A 83 15.33 3.54 9.96
N TYR A 84 14.07 3.70 9.58
CA TYR A 84 13.67 4.81 8.73
C TYR A 84 13.82 6.09 9.56
N GLU A 85 14.75 6.96 9.17
CA GLU A 85 14.79 8.36 9.62
C GLU A 85 13.64 9.12 8.94
N GLY A 86 12.41 8.83 9.34
CA GLY A 86 11.30 9.75 9.14
C GLY A 86 11.36 10.81 10.22
N GLU A 87 11.08 12.06 9.89
CA GLU A 87 10.78 13.05 10.93
C GLU A 87 9.62 12.50 11.77
N PRO A 88 9.80 12.31 13.09
CA PRO A 88 8.71 11.86 13.93
C PRO A 88 7.59 12.89 13.86
N ILE A 89 6.36 12.41 13.68
CA ILE A 89 5.18 13.25 13.83
C ILE A 89 5.26 13.86 15.23
N THR A 90 5.41 15.19 15.30
CA THR A 90 5.47 15.89 16.57
C THR A 90 4.07 15.87 17.17
N ILE A 91 3.85 14.93 18.08
CA ILE A 91 2.65 14.87 18.91
C ILE A 91 2.93 15.79 20.09
N GLU A 92 2.46 17.03 20.02
CA GLU A 92 2.41 17.88 21.19
C GLU A 92 1.42 17.28 22.19
N PRO A 93 1.80 17.14 23.47
CA PRO A 93 0.92 16.60 24.48
C PRO A 93 -0.28 17.51 24.67
N ASP A 94 -1.45 16.98 24.34
CA ASP A 94 -2.73 17.66 24.49
C ASP A 94 -3.48 17.04 25.66
N PRO A 95 -3.64 17.75 26.80
CA PRO A 95 -4.35 17.22 27.96
C PRO A 95 -5.82 16.90 27.68
N GLU A 96 -6.37 17.38 26.57
CA GLU A 96 -7.72 17.10 26.11
C GLU A 96 -7.77 16.08 24.96
N ALA A 97 -6.65 15.45 24.56
CA ALA A 97 -6.57 14.52 23.44
C ALA A 97 -7.64 13.42 23.48
N CYS A 98 -7.82 12.81 24.66
CA CYS A 98 -8.78 11.73 24.88
C CYS A 98 -10.23 12.20 25.05
N SER A 99 -10.48 13.52 25.18
CA SER A 99 -11.82 14.05 25.47
C SER A 99 -12.81 13.83 24.33
N ASN A 100 -12.32 13.72 23.09
CA ASN A 100 -13.13 13.56 21.89
C ASN A 100 -13.38 12.09 21.52
N LEU A 101 -12.86 11.14 22.30
CA LEU A 101 -13.00 9.71 22.05
C LEU A 101 -14.04 9.05 22.96
N VAL A 102 -14.78 8.10 22.42
CA VAL A 102 -15.64 7.18 23.15
C VAL A 102 -14.76 6.02 23.62
N LEU A 103 -14.35 6.07 24.88
CA LEU A 103 -13.48 5.08 25.49
C LEU A 103 -14.28 4.11 26.36
N TYR A 104 -13.90 2.84 26.33
CA TYR A 104 -14.47 1.81 27.20
C TYR A 104 -13.48 1.50 28.32
N ARG A 105 -13.97 1.44 29.56
CA ARG A 105 -13.17 1.07 30.72
C ARG A 105 -13.50 -0.35 31.13
N GLU A 106 -12.51 -1.23 31.04
CA GLU A 106 -12.61 -2.61 31.47
C GLU A 106 -11.50 -2.89 32.49
N GLY A 107 -11.87 -3.29 33.71
CA GLY A 107 -10.89 -3.60 34.76
C GLY A 107 -10.01 -2.42 35.22
N GLY A 108 -10.40 -1.17 34.97
CA GLY A 108 -9.61 0.02 35.33
C GLY A 108 -8.61 0.48 34.27
N VAL A 109 -8.49 -0.25 33.15
CA VAL A 109 -7.69 0.13 31.99
C VAL A 109 -8.58 0.86 30.98
N LEU A 110 -8.09 1.96 30.41
CA LEU A 110 -8.73 2.67 29.31
C LEU A 110 -8.38 1.95 28.01
N ASN A 111 -9.36 1.32 27.36
CA ASN A 111 -9.17 0.65 26.08
C ASN A 111 -9.55 1.58 24.94
N VAL A 112 -8.55 1.92 24.13
CA VAL A 112 -8.69 2.64 22.86
C VAL A 112 -9.08 1.62 21.78
N PRO A 113 -10.31 1.66 21.22
CA PRO A 113 -10.79 0.59 20.35
C PRO A 113 -10.07 0.60 18.99
N ILE A 114 -9.93 -0.56 18.37
CA ILE A 114 -9.24 -0.64 17.08
C ILE A 114 -10.19 -0.14 15.97
N PRO A 115 -9.73 0.77 15.08
CA PRO A 115 -10.49 1.15 13.89
C PRO A 115 -10.87 -0.06 13.03
N PHE A 116 -12.07 -0.07 12.48
CA PHE A 116 -12.51 -1.13 11.57
C PHE A 116 -13.27 -0.55 10.38
N LEU A 117 -13.28 -1.28 9.28
CA LEU A 117 -13.96 -0.88 8.05
C LEU A 117 -15.42 -1.34 8.08
N ASP A 118 -16.27 -0.63 7.35
CA ASP A 118 -17.68 -1.00 7.18
C ASP A 118 -17.87 -2.32 6.41
N ASP A 119 -17.02 -2.57 5.40
CA ASP A 119 -16.99 -3.79 4.60
C ASP A 119 -15.55 -4.27 4.37
N ASN A 120 -15.31 -5.58 4.46
CA ASN A 120 -13.97 -6.18 4.32
C ASN A 120 -13.54 -6.37 2.86
N LYS A 121 -14.47 -6.33 1.91
CA LYS A 121 -14.23 -6.51 0.47
C LYS A 121 -14.23 -5.17 -0.25
N ASN A 122 -15.22 -4.33 0.01
CA ASN A 122 -15.43 -3.05 -0.67
C ASN A 122 -15.66 -1.93 0.36
N PRO A 123 -14.63 -1.54 1.12
CA PRO A 123 -14.78 -0.55 2.18
C PRO A 123 -15.12 0.83 1.62
N ALA A 124 -16.19 1.43 2.11
CA ALA A 124 -16.57 2.80 1.77
C ALA A 124 -16.29 3.78 2.92
N SER A 125 -16.27 3.26 4.15
CA SER A 125 -16.11 4.05 5.36
C SER A 125 -15.28 3.32 6.42
N ILE A 126 -14.69 4.11 7.32
CA ILE A 126 -13.98 3.61 8.49
C ILE A 126 -14.69 4.05 9.77
N ALA A 127 -14.89 3.11 10.69
CA ALA A 127 -15.45 3.36 11.99
C ALA A 127 -14.35 3.76 12.98
N LEU A 128 -14.52 4.92 13.61
CA LEU A 128 -13.61 5.50 14.59
C LEU A 128 -14.43 6.00 15.78
N PRO A 129 -13.95 5.86 17.02
CA PRO A 129 -14.74 6.15 18.21
C PRO A 129 -14.75 7.65 18.54
N PHE A 130 -14.93 8.58 17.60
CA PHE A 130 -15.10 9.99 17.97
C PHE A 130 -16.53 10.25 18.47
N GLN A 131 -16.69 11.14 19.44
CA GLN A 131 -17.99 11.41 20.06
C GLN A 131 -19.03 12.00 19.11
N ASN A 132 -18.61 12.86 18.19
CA ASN A 132 -19.53 13.59 17.29
C ASN A 132 -19.86 12.81 16.01
N GLU A 133 -18.91 12.03 15.51
CA GLU A 133 -19.05 11.31 14.25
C GLU A 133 -18.22 10.02 14.35
N SER A 134 -18.85 8.86 14.18
CA SER A 134 -18.18 7.59 14.38
C SER A 134 -17.85 6.84 13.09
N LEU A 135 -18.26 7.37 11.94
CA LEU A 135 -18.11 6.73 10.65
C LEU A 135 -17.66 7.76 9.62
N PHE A 136 -16.50 7.53 9.02
CA PHE A 136 -15.87 8.48 8.10
C PHE A 136 -15.74 7.86 6.73
N SER A 137 -16.26 8.53 5.70
CA SER A 137 -16.10 8.06 4.32
C SER A 137 -14.64 8.14 3.88
N LEU A 138 -14.14 7.07 3.27
CA LEU A 138 -12.78 7.00 2.72
C LEU A 138 -12.58 7.84 1.45
N PHE A 139 -13.69 8.28 0.83
CA PHE A 139 -13.67 9.00 -0.45
C PHE A 139 -13.75 10.53 -0.31
N THR A 140 -13.67 11.05 0.92
CA THR A 140 -13.76 12.48 1.18
C THR A 140 -12.41 13.06 1.62
N GLU A 141 -12.09 14.27 1.16
CA GLU A 141 -10.83 14.93 1.53
C GLU A 141 -10.67 15.12 3.04
N ASN A 142 -11.79 15.31 3.76
CA ASN A 142 -11.81 15.45 5.22
C ASN A 142 -11.23 14.22 5.96
N SER A 143 -11.31 13.05 5.33
CA SER A 143 -10.87 11.77 5.89
C SER A 143 -9.42 11.40 5.54
N ALA A 144 -8.73 12.16 4.67
CA ALA A 144 -7.39 11.83 4.19
C ALA A 144 -6.35 11.57 5.30
N PHE A 145 -6.55 12.15 6.49
CA PHE A 145 -5.66 12.01 7.65
C PHE A 145 -6.38 11.54 8.91
N ILE A 146 -7.56 10.91 8.77
CA ILE A 146 -8.42 10.61 9.92
C ILE A 146 -7.79 9.61 10.90
N LEU A 147 -6.98 8.67 10.41
CA LEU A 147 -6.23 7.73 11.26
C LEU A 147 -5.15 8.44 12.07
N VAL A 148 -4.43 9.40 11.48
CA VAL A 148 -3.42 10.19 12.20
C VAL A 148 -4.09 11.02 13.29
N LYS A 149 -5.22 11.66 12.99
CA LYS A 149 -6.04 12.38 13.97
C LYS A 149 -6.49 11.47 15.11
N TYR A 150 -6.93 10.26 14.79
CA TYR A 150 -7.36 9.27 15.77
C TYR A 150 -6.24 8.85 16.72
N TYR A 151 -5.08 8.46 16.20
CA TYR A 151 -3.96 8.03 17.04
C TYR A 151 -3.36 9.19 17.83
N LYS A 152 -3.39 10.42 17.30
CA LYS A 152 -3.03 11.61 18.06
C LYS A 152 -3.98 11.84 19.25
N ALA A 153 -5.28 11.60 19.07
CA ALA A 153 -6.27 11.73 20.14
C ALA A 153 -6.17 10.63 21.20
N GLY A 154 -5.79 9.41 20.82
CA GLY A 154 -5.74 8.25 21.72
C GLY A 154 -4.41 8.02 22.45
N TYR A 155 -3.30 8.53 21.92
CA TYR A 155 -1.94 8.26 22.41
C TYR A 155 -1.05 9.50 22.56
N GLY A 156 -1.59 10.70 22.29
CA GLY A 156 -0.92 11.98 22.50
C GLY A 156 -1.03 12.51 23.91
#